data_AF-A0ABD3NJ66-F1
#
_entry.id   AF-A0ABD3NJ66-F1
#
_cell.length_a   1.000
_cell.length_b   1.000
_cell.length_c   1.000
_cell.angle_alpha   90.00
_cell.angle_beta   90.00
_cell.angle_gamma   90.00
#
_symmetry.space_group_name_H-M   'P 1'
#
loop_
_entity.id
_entity.type
_entity.pdbx_description
1 polymer ?
#
loop_
_entity_poly.entity_id
_entity_poly.type
_entity_poly.pdbx_seq_one_letter_code
_entity_poly.pdbx_strand_id
1 'polypeptide(L)'
;MREEDIEQGATAEGGTSEKQKLKKIASHTPMEILHGCVAGIAVATSITAMVLNPATPVFIAGALSSVIGPYAYYQQTKLTDIIALKETHDAVKREVDRLTAENARLNETVGDLSDTIDRLEDVEQALDVITQTQGQSVAAFADQVKENRNILGQMQKNLRANVLQNLLQVVIRSDQDDNMQIEEDELDDLIQRIQKINGVEVRADRFKAAIMDSGGSLSSVMDIIKNLMADDIPAQDEIFIIKEDGP
;
A
#
# COMPACT_ATOMS: atom_id res chain seq x y z
N MET A 1 -0.44 23.99 21.65
CA MET A 1 1.02 23.92 21.88
C MET A 1 1.58 22.99 20.81
N ARG A 2 2.13 23.59 19.74
CA ARG A 2 3.25 23.15 18.85
C ARG A 2 3.09 21.79 18.16
N GLU A 3 2.93 21.62 16.84
CA GLU A 3 3.59 22.22 15.64
C GLU A 3 5.13 22.20 15.67
N GLU A 4 5.72 21.67 14.59
CA GLU A 4 7.16 21.39 14.33
C GLU A 4 7.59 20.06 15.00
N ASP A 5 7.80 18.96 14.25
CA ASP A 5 8.98 18.74 13.41
C ASP A 5 8.69 17.76 12.24
N ILE A 6 8.55 18.30 11.03
CA ILE A 6 8.81 17.60 9.77
C ILE A 6 9.99 18.32 9.14
N GLU A 7 11.21 17.92 9.47
CA GLU A 7 12.40 18.15 8.65
C GLU A 7 13.59 17.42 9.27
N GLN A 8 13.96 16.28 8.69
CA GLN A 8 15.35 15.79 8.73
C GLN A 8 15.56 14.77 7.61
N GLY A 9 15.82 15.32 6.42
CA GLY A 9 16.52 14.59 5.37
C GLY A 9 17.93 14.29 5.84
N ALA A 10 18.19 13.03 6.18
CA ALA A 10 19.54 12.54 6.45
C ALA A 10 20.28 12.33 5.12
N THR A 11 20.97 13.40 4.74
CA THR A 11 22.22 13.46 3.97
C THR A 11 22.81 12.12 3.52
N ALA A 12 22.72 11.86 2.22
CA ALA A 12 23.65 10.97 1.53
C ALA A 12 25.07 11.54 1.64
N GLU A 13 25.91 10.90 2.44
CA GLU A 13 27.35 11.14 2.44
C GLU A 13 27.93 10.72 1.08
N GLY A 14 28.02 11.69 0.18
CA GLY A 14 28.82 11.60 -1.02
C GLY A 14 30.29 11.47 -0.63
N GLY A 15 30.75 10.23 -0.51
CA GLY A 15 32.17 9.92 -0.44
C GLY A 15 32.86 10.46 -1.68
N THR A 16 33.53 11.60 -1.52
CA THR A 16 34.44 12.17 -2.52
C THR A 16 35.56 11.18 -2.77
N SER A 17 35.38 10.34 -3.80
CA SER A 17 36.45 9.54 -4.37
C SER A 17 37.44 10.49 -5.02
N GLU A 18 38.46 10.87 -4.26
CA GLU A 18 39.65 11.52 -4.77
C GLU A 18 40.21 10.66 -5.90
N LYS A 19 39.99 11.10 -7.14
CA LYS A 19 40.70 10.60 -8.31
C LYS A 19 42.20 10.81 -8.06
N GLN A 20 42.87 9.78 -7.54
CA GLN A 20 44.33 9.71 -7.54
C GLN A 20 44.78 9.74 -8.99
N LYS A 21 45.10 10.96 -9.46
CA LYS A 21 45.72 11.19 -10.76
C LYS A 21 46.98 10.34 -10.81
N LEU A 22 47.01 9.41 -11.77
CA LEU A 22 48.16 8.55 -12.05
C LEU A 22 49.42 9.42 -12.10
N LYS A 23 50.33 9.17 -11.15
CA LYS A 23 51.64 9.84 -11.13
C LYS A 23 52.31 9.54 -12.47
N LYS A 24 52.67 10.60 -13.18
CA LYS A 24 53.43 10.55 -14.42
C LYS A 24 54.73 9.80 -14.12
N ILE A 25 54.86 8.59 -14.66
CA ILE A 25 56.04 7.75 -14.49
C ILE A 25 57.23 8.59 -14.96
N ALA A 26 58.15 8.89 -14.04
CA ALA A 26 59.33 9.67 -14.35
C ALA A 26 60.12 8.90 -15.41
N SER A 27 60.34 9.52 -16.56
CA SER A 27 60.93 8.87 -17.73
C SER A 27 62.40 8.47 -17.55
N HIS A 28 63.03 8.89 -16.45
CA HIS A 28 64.38 8.48 -16.08
C HIS A 28 64.48 8.25 -14.58
N THR A 29 65.00 7.09 -14.19
CA THR A 29 65.30 6.79 -12.79
C THR A 29 66.60 7.47 -12.38
N PRO A 30 66.74 7.92 -11.11
CA PRO A 30 68.00 8.52 -10.64
C PRO A 30 69.21 7.58 -10.80
N MET A 31 68.96 6.27 -10.80
CA MET A 31 69.97 5.26 -11.10
C MET A 31 70.40 5.27 -12.57
N GLU A 32 69.50 5.52 -13.52
CA GLU A 32 69.84 5.61 -14.95
C GLU A 32 70.74 6.82 -15.22
N ILE A 33 70.45 7.98 -14.59
CA ILE A 33 71.27 9.18 -14.66
C ILE A 33 72.65 8.93 -14.06
N LEU A 34 72.72 8.25 -12.90
CA LEU A 34 73.97 7.90 -12.25
C LEU A 34 74.86 7.03 -13.16
N HIS A 35 74.29 6.00 -13.80
CA HIS A 35 75.05 5.10 -14.67
C HIS A 35 75.46 5.77 -15.98
N GLY A 36 74.62 6.65 -16.54
CA GLY A 36 74.98 7.49 -17.68
C GLY A 36 76.15 8.43 -17.36
N CYS A 37 76.14 9.06 -16.19
CA CYS A 37 77.25 9.89 -15.71
C CYS A 37 78.54 9.08 -15.50
N VAL A 38 78.46 7.91 -14.86
CA VAL A 38 79.62 7.02 -14.64
C VAL A 38 80.20 6.54 -15.97
N ALA A 39 79.35 6.16 -16.92
CA ALA A 39 79.80 5.77 -18.26
C ALA A 39 80.47 6.95 -19.00
N GLY A 40 79.90 8.15 -18.93
CA GLY A 40 80.49 9.36 -19.52
C GLY A 40 81.86 9.71 -18.93
N ILE A 41 82.00 9.65 -17.60
CA ILE A 41 83.27 9.87 -16.90
C ILE A 41 84.29 8.80 -17.28
N ALA A 42 83.88 7.53 -17.36
CA ALA A 42 84.76 6.43 -17.74
C ALA A 42 85.31 6.59 -19.17
N VAL A 43 84.46 7.00 -20.12
CA VAL A 43 84.88 7.26 -21.51
C VAL A 43 85.82 8.48 -21.58
N ALA A 44 85.48 9.58 -20.90
CA ALA A 44 86.32 10.78 -20.87
C ALA A 44 87.69 10.52 -20.24
N THR A 45 87.73 9.76 -19.15
CA THR A 45 88.96 9.36 -18.47
C THR A 45 89.81 8.44 -19.36
N SER A 46 89.17 7.51 -20.07
CA SER A 46 89.87 6.59 -20.99
C SER A 46 90.51 7.33 -22.17
N ILE A 47 89.80 8.31 -22.76
CA ILE A 47 90.34 9.16 -23.84
C ILE A 47 91.51 9.98 -23.33
N THR A 48 91.38 10.58 -22.14
CA THR A 48 92.45 11.38 -21.53
C THR A 48 93.70 10.54 -21.24
N ALA A 49 93.51 9.30 -20.75
CA ALA A 49 94.60 8.36 -20.50
C ALA A 49 95.34 7.94 -21.78
N MET A 50 94.62 7.74 -22.89
CA MET A 50 95.24 7.42 -24.20
C MET A 50 96.12 8.55 -24.74
N VAL A 51 95.75 9.81 -24.49
CA VAL A 51 96.53 10.99 -24.93
C VAL A 51 97.79 11.17 -24.08
N LEU A 52 97.71 10.92 -22.78
CA LEU A 52 98.82 11.14 -21.85
C LEU A 52 99.85 10.00 -21.85
N ASN A 53 99.44 8.75 -22.12
CA ASN A 53 100.34 7.61 -22.13
C ASN A 53 99.91 6.55 -23.18
N PRO A 54 100.52 6.56 -24.38
CA PRO A 54 100.15 5.65 -25.48
C PRO A 54 100.75 4.25 -25.30
N ALA A 55 100.39 3.57 -24.21
CA ALA A 55 100.76 2.19 -23.95
C ALA A 55 99.69 1.22 -24.51
N THR A 56 100.11 0.17 -25.21
CA THR A 56 99.24 -0.88 -25.80
C THR A 56 98.12 -1.41 -24.87
N PRO A 57 98.34 -1.70 -23.57
CA PRO A 57 97.27 -2.16 -22.69
C PRO A 57 96.15 -1.14 -22.45
N VAL A 58 96.43 0.17 -22.56
CA VAL A 58 95.44 1.25 -22.35
C VAL A 58 94.41 1.28 -23.48
N PHE A 59 94.83 0.99 -24.71
CA PHE A 59 93.92 0.89 -25.86
C PHE A 59 92.93 -0.26 -25.73
N ILE A 60 93.39 -1.42 -25.26
CA ILE A 60 92.53 -2.61 -25.05
C ILE A 60 91.51 -2.36 -23.93
N ALA A 61 91.94 -1.76 -22.82
CA ALA A 61 91.06 -1.41 -21.71
C ALA A 61 90.03 -0.33 -22.09
N GLY A 62 90.43 0.67 -22.88
CA GLY A 62 89.53 1.70 -23.40
C GLY A 62 88.50 1.14 -24.39
N ALA A 63 88.89 0.22 -25.26
CA ALA A 63 87.97 -0.40 -26.22
C ALA A 63 86.90 -1.26 -25.52
N LEU A 64 87.28 -2.06 -24.51
CA LEU A 64 86.35 -2.89 -23.74
C LEU A 64 85.37 -2.06 -22.91
N SER A 65 85.85 -1.01 -22.24
CA SER A 65 84.99 -0.11 -21.45
C SER A 65 83.98 0.66 -22.31
N SER A 66 84.37 1.03 -23.54
CA SER A 66 83.49 1.70 -24.50
C SER A 66 82.31 0.84 -24.96
N VAL A 67 82.42 -0.50 -24.91
CA VAL A 67 81.32 -1.43 -25.25
C VAL A 67 80.47 -1.76 -24.02
N ILE A 68 81.09 -1.94 -22.86
CA ILE A 68 80.39 -2.31 -21.62
C ILE A 68 79.48 -1.18 -21.12
N GLY A 69 79.89 0.08 -21.25
CA GLY A 69 79.10 1.23 -20.82
C GLY A 69 77.72 1.31 -21.48
N PRO A 70 77.63 1.35 -22.84
CA PRO A 70 76.35 1.35 -23.56
C PRO A 70 75.51 0.10 -23.30
N TYR A 71 76.14 -1.06 -23.14
CA TYR A 71 75.44 -2.31 -22.87
C TYR A 71 74.80 -2.33 -21.48
N ALA A 72 75.52 -1.86 -20.45
CA ALA A 72 75.00 -1.72 -19.10
C ALA A 72 73.85 -0.70 -19.05
N TYR A 73 74.00 0.44 -19.75
CA TYR A 73 72.93 1.43 -19.89
C TYR A 73 71.67 0.81 -20.51
N TYR A 74 71.81 0.08 -21.62
CA TYR A 74 70.69 -0.60 -22.30
C TYR A 74 69.98 -1.64 -21.40
N GLN A 75 70.74 -2.44 -20.65
CA GLN A 75 70.16 -3.40 -19.70
C GLN A 75 69.37 -2.70 -18.59
N GLN A 76 69.90 -1.58 -18.08
CA GLN A 76 69.25 -0.84 -17.01
C GLN A 76 67.95 -0.16 -17.45
N THR A 77 67.89 0.34 -18.69
CA THR A 77 66.63 0.85 -19.26
C THR A 77 65.59 -0.27 -19.34
N LYS A 78 65.96 -1.48 -19.79
CA LYS A 78 65.02 -2.61 -19.81
C LYS A 78 64.52 -3.04 -18.44
N LEU A 79 65.39 -3.03 -17.42
CA LEU A 79 64.98 -3.32 -16.05
C LEU A 79 63.99 -2.27 -15.53
N THR A 80 64.20 -0.99 -15.88
CA THR A 80 63.30 0.10 -15.53
C THR A 80 61.93 -0.07 -16.18
N ASP A 81 61.89 -0.41 -17.47
CA ASP A 81 60.63 -0.67 -18.19
C ASP A 81 59.85 -1.86 -17.58
N ILE A 82 60.54 -2.92 -17.19
CA ILE A 82 59.91 -4.09 -16.54
C ILE A 82 59.33 -3.71 -15.17
N ILE A 83 60.04 -2.89 -14.38
CA ILE A 83 59.54 -2.41 -13.08
C ILE A 83 58.31 -1.53 -13.30
N ALA A 84 58.33 -0.62 -14.28
CA ALA A 84 57.20 0.22 -14.62
C ALA A 84 55.99 -0.62 -15.09
N LEU A 85 56.21 -1.64 -15.92
CA LEU A 85 55.15 -2.56 -16.37
C LEU A 85 54.56 -3.38 -15.21
N LYS A 86 55.38 -3.77 -14.24
CA LYS A 86 54.92 -4.47 -13.04
C LYS A 86 54.05 -3.54 -12.18
N GLU A 87 54.47 -2.30 -11.99
CA GLU A 87 53.69 -1.31 -11.23
C GLU A 87 52.35 -1.01 -11.91
N THR A 88 52.32 -0.89 -13.25
CA THR A 88 51.06 -0.71 -14.00
C THR A 88 50.18 -1.95 -13.94
N HIS A 89 50.75 -3.15 -14.05
CA HIS A 89 50.01 -4.40 -13.88
C HIS A 89 49.40 -4.49 -12.47
N ASP A 90 50.16 -4.17 -11.42
CA ASP A 90 49.67 -4.18 -10.05
C ASP A 90 48.60 -3.10 -9.80
N ALA A 91 48.67 -1.97 -10.49
CA ALA A 91 47.63 -0.94 -10.45
C ALA A 91 46.36 -1.39 -11.18
N VAL A 92 46.49 -1.99 -12.37
CA VAL A 92 45.36 -2.56 -13.12
C VAL A 92 44.70 -3.68 -12.32
N LYS A 93 45.50 -4.56 -11.70
CA LYS A 93 44.99 -5.64 -10.85
C LYS A 93 44.16 -5.09 -9.69
N ARG A 94 44.66 -4.06 -8.99
CA ARG A 94 43.91 -3.39 -7.92
C ARG A 94 42.58 -2.81 -8.41
N GLU A 95 42.57 -2.24 -9.61
CA GLU A 95 41.35 -1.67 -10.19
C GLU A 95 40.35 -2.76 -10.60
N VAL A 96 40.82 -3.88 -11.15
CA VAL A 96 39.98 -5.05 -11.43
C VAL A 96 39.39 -5.61 -10.14
N ASP A 97 40.22 -5.81 -9.11
CA ASP A 97 39.76 -6.31 -7.81
C ASP A 97 38.70 -5.38 -7.18
N ARG A 98 38.88 -4.05 -7.32
CA ARG A 98 37.89 -3.04 -6.91
C ARG A 98 36.58 -3.17 -7.68
N LEU A 99 36.64 -3.26 -9.01
CA LEU A 99 35.46 -3.39 -9.87
C LEU A 99 34.74 -4.72 -9.67
N THR A 100 35.45 -5.79 -9.36
CA THR A 100 34.87 -7.09 -9.01
C THR A 100 34.12 -7.00 -7.68
N ALA A 101 34.70 -6.36 -6.67
CA ALA A 101 34.01 -6.13 -5.40
C ALA A 101 32.76 -5.24 -5.57
N GLU A 102 32.84 -4.20 -6.41
CA GLU A 102 31.69 -3.34 -6.72
C GLU A 102 30.60 -4.09 -7.47
N ASN A 103 30.94 -4.94 -8.44
CA ASN A 103 29.97 -5.80 -9.12
C ASN A 103 29.30 -6.79 -8.17
N ALA A 104 30.06 -7.41 -7.26
CA ALA A 104 29.50 -8.32 -6.27
C ALA A 104 28.48 -7.62 -5.37
N ARG A 105 28.81 -6.42 -4.87
CA ARG A 105 27.90 -5.60 -4.06
C ARG A 105 26.67 -5.16 -4.84
N LEU A 106 26.84 -4.77 -6.10
CA LEU A 106 25.71 -4.38 -6.95
C LEU A 106 24.78 -5.57 -7.20
N ASN A 107 25.33 -6.77 -7.42
CA ASN A 107 24.55 -7.99 -7.61
C ASN A 107 23.77 -8.39 -6.34
N GLU A 108 24.37 -8.21 -5.17
CA GLU A 108 23.66 -8.36 -3.88
C GLU A 108 22.50 -7.36 -3.76
N THR A 109 22.74 -6.09 -4.11
CA THR A 109 21.71 -5.05 -4.09
C THR A 109 20.56 -5.37 -5.06
N VAL A 110 20.85 -5.91 -6.24
CA VAL A 110 19.81 -6.37 -7.18
C VAL A 110 19.00 -7.51 -6.58
N GLY A 111 19.63 -8.44 -5.85
CA GLY A 111 18.95 -9.49 -5.10
C GLY A 111 17.97 -8.92 -4.06
N ASP A 112 18.42 -7.97 -3.23
CA ASP A 112 17.56 -7.33 -2.23
C ASP A 112 16.37 -6.59 -2.85
N LEU A 113 16.58 -5.95 -4.01
CA LEU A 113 15.51 -5.31 -4.77
C LEU A 113 14.52 -6.33 -5.32
N SER A 114 14.99 -7.47 -5.83
CA SER A 114 14.12 -8.57 -6.27
C SER A 114 13.28 -9.12 -5.12
N ASP A 115 13.88 -9.38 -3.96
CA ASP A 115 13.15 -9.81 -2.77
C ASP A 115 12.11 -8.78 -2.32
N THR A 116 12.40 -7.49 -2.52
CA THR A 116 11.45 -6.40 -2.22
C THR A 116 10.29 -6.37 -3.22
N ILE A 117 10.55 -6.64 -4.50
CA ILE A 117 9.52 -6.75 -5.54
C ILE A 117 8.59 -7.92 -5.24
N ASP A 118 9.13 -9.10 -4.90
CA ASP A 118 8.34 -10.29 -4.56
C ASP A 118 7.41 -10.00 -3.37
N ARG A 119 7.90 -9.29 -2.35
CA ARG A 119 7.07 -8.85 -1.21
C ARG A 119 5.97 -7.86 -1.62
N LEU A 120 6.24 -6.99 -2.59
CA LEU A 120 5.23 -6.05 -3.09
C LEU A 120 4.15 -6.79 -3.90
N GLU A 121 4.52 -7.82 -4.66
CA GLU A 121 3.58 -8.71 -5.36
C GLU A 121 2.66 -9.45 -4.35
N ASP A 122 3.23 -9.99 -3.27
CA ASP A 122 2.44 -10.60 -2.18
C ASP A 122 1.44 -9.62 -1.56
N VAL A 123 1.85 -8.36 -1.36
CA VAL A 123 0.98 -7.30 -0.83
C VAL A 123 -0.11 -6.91 -1.82
N GLU A 124 0.19 -6.82 -3.11
CA GLU A 124 -0.81 -6.57 -4.17
C GLU A 124 -1.85 -7.69 -4.21
N GLN A 125 -1.42 -8.95 -4.15
CA GLN A 125 -2.32 -10.10 -4.10
C GLN A 125 -3.19 -10.10 -2.85
N ALA A 126 -2.62 -9.76 -1.68
CA ALA A 126 -3.40 -9.60 -0.45
C ALA A 126 -4.43 -8.47 -0.57
N LEU A 127 -4.08 -7.34 -1.20
CA LEU A 127 -5.01 -6.24 -1.47
C LEU A 127 -6.12 -6.64 -2.44
N ASP A 128 -5.84 -7.44 -3.47
CA ASP A 128 -6.84 -7.94 -4.42
C ASP A 128 -7.86 -8.85 -3.73
N VAL A 129 -7.38 -9.78 -2.89
CA VAL A 129 -8.26 -10.65 -2.06
C VAL A 129 -9.13 -9.83 -1.12
N ILE A 130 -8.59 -8.81 -0.47
CA ILE A 130 -9.35 -7.92 0.41
C ILE A 130 -10.39 -7.13 -0.40
N THR A 131 -10.02 -6.60 -1.56
CA THR A 131 -10.92 -5.83 -2.44
C THR A 131 -12.06 -6.69 -2.95
N GLN A 132 -11.77 -7.94 -3.34
CA GLN A 132 -12.77 -8.92 -3.75
C GLN A 132 -13.72 -9.29 -2.60
N THR A 133 -13.19 -9.48 -1.39
CA THR A 133 -13.98 -9.81 -0.19
C THR A 133 -14.83 -8.63 0.29
N GLN A 134 -14.30 -7.40 0.25
CA GLN A 134 -15.03 -6.19 0.64
C GLN A 134 -16.08 -5.80 -0.41
N GLY A 135 -15.78 -5.93 -1.71
CA GLY A 135 -16.74 -5.72 -2.78
C GLY A 135 -17.94 -6.68 -2.70
N GLN A 136 -17.68 -7.96 -2.37
CA GLN A 136 -18.75 -8.92 -2.07
C GLN A 136 -19.51 -8.59 -0.77
N SER A 137 -18.83 -8.07 0.25
CA SER A 137 -19.46 -7.71 1.53
C SER A 137 -20.44 -6.54 1.39
N VAL A 138 -20.18 -5.56 0.52
CA VAL A 138 -21.11 -4.45 0.28
C VAL A 138 -22.36 -4.92 -0.47
N ALA A 139 -22.20 -5.79 -1.47
CA ALA A 139 -23.33 -6.38 -2.18
C ALA A 139 -24.18 -7.28 -1.24
N ALA A 140 -23.52 -8.14 -0.46
CA ALA A 140 -24.18 -8.99 0.53
C ALA A 140 -24.91 -8.16 1.61
N PHE A 141 -24.31 -7.06 2.05
CA PHE A 141 -24.94 -6.13 2.99
C PHE A 141 -26.18 -5.44 2.37
N ALA A 142 -26.09 -4.99 1.12
CA ALA A 142 -27.23 -4.40 0.42
C ALA A 142 -28.38 -5.40 0.26
N ASP A 143 -28.07 -6.66 -0.07
CA ASP A 143 -29.04 -7.75 -0.16
C ASP A 143 -29.66 -8.05 1.22
N GLN A 144 -28.86 -8.08 2.28
CA GLN A 144 -29.35 -8.30 3.64
C GLN A 144 -30.27 -7.16 4.13
N VAL A 145 -29.95 -5.90 3.78
CA VAL A 145 -30.83 -4.75 4.08
C VAL A 145 -32.15 -4.86 3.29
N LYS A 146 -32.09 -5.30 2.03
CA LYS A 146 -33.29 -5.52 1.21
C LYS A 146 -34.15 -6.66 1.75
N GLU A 147 -33.55 -7.76 2.18
CA GLU A 147 -34.23 -8.88 2.83
C GLU A 147 -34.86 -8.43 4.15
N ASN A 148 -34.12 -7.69 4.98
CA ASN A 148 -34.64 -7.15 6.24
C ASN A 148 -35.86 -6.24 6.01
N ARG A 149 -35.82 -5.35 5.01
CA ARG A 149 -36.99 -4.54 4.62
C ARG A 149 -38.20 -5.39 4.23
N ASN A 150 -37.98 -6.50 3.51
CA ASN A 150 -39.06 -7.42 3.15
C ASN A 150 -39.63 -8.11 4.41
N ILE A 151 -38.77 -8.58 5.31
CA ILE A 151 -39.17 -9.19 6.59
C ILE A 151 -39.98 -8.20 7.42
N LEU A 152 -39.52 -6.95 7.57
CA LEU A 152 -40.26 -5.90 8.27
C LEU A 152 -41.63 -5.66 7.65
N GLY A 153 -41.73 -5.60 6.32
CA GLY A 153 -43.02 -5.49 5.62
C GLY A 153 -43.96 -6.68 5.88
N GLN A 154 -43.41 -7.90 5.95
CA GLN A 154 -44.19 -9.10 6.32
C GLN A 154 -44.63 -9.08 7.78
N MET A 155 -43.76 -8.66 8.70
CA MET A 155 -44.09 -8.52 10.11
C MET A 155 -45.18 -7.47 10.33
N GLN A 156 -45.11 -6.34 9.64
CA GLN A 156 -46.14 -5.30 9.70
C GLN A 156 -47.50 -5.81 9.18
N LYS A 157 -47.50 -6.58 8.08
CA LYS A 157 -48.72 -7.25 7.58
C LYS A 157 -49.28 -8.27 8.57
N ASN A 158 -48.41 -9.05 9.21
CA ASN A 158 -48.82 -10.01 10.25
C ASN A 158 -49.38 -9.31 11.49
N LEU A 159 -48.78 -8.19 11.92
CA LEU A 159 -49.30 -7.37 13.02
C LEU A 159 -50.69 -6.81 12.68
N ARG A 160 -50.85 -6.24 11.48
CA ARG A 160 -52.15 -5.76 10.97
C ARG A 160 -53.20 -6.86 10.95
N ALA A 161 -52.85 -8.04 10.47
CA ALA A 161 -53.76 -9.19 10.45
C ALA A 161 -54.16 -9.66 11.85
N ASN A 162 -53.20 -9.69 12.80
CA ASN A 162 -53.47 -10.06 14.19
C ASN A 162 -54.40 -9.05 14.88
N VAL A 163 -54.12 -7.76 14.70
CA VAL A 163 -54.97 -6.66 15.17
C VAL A 163 -56.37 -6.76 14.59
N LEU A 164 -56.49 -6.95 13.27
CA LEU A 164 -57.76 -7.12 12.58
C LEU A 164 -58.56 -8.29 13.16
N GLN A 165 -57.91 -9.43 13.37
CA GLN A 165 -58.55 -10.61 13.95
C GLN A 165 -59.07 -10.34 15.37
N ASN A 166 -58.29 -9.65 16.21
CA ASN A 166 -58.70 -9.28 17.56
C ASN A 166 -59.89 -8.30 17.53
N LEU A 167 -59.87 -7.31 16.63
CA LEU A 167 -60.97 -6.36 16.44
C LEU A 167 -62.26 -7.08 16.02
N LEU A 168 -62.19 -7.96 15.02
CA LEU A 168 -63.34 -8.76 14.58
C LEU A 168 -63.90 -9.62 15.72
N GLN A 169 -63.04 -10.23 16.53
CA GLN A 169 -63.48 -11.03 17.66
C GLN A 169 -64.21 -10.19 18.72
N VAL A 170 -63.74 -8.97 18.98
CA VAL A 170 -64.40 -8.04 19.93
C VAL A 170 -65.75 -7.60 19.39
N VAL A 171 -65.84 -7.26 18.11
CA VAL A 171 -67.11 -6.85 17.47
C VAL A 171 -68.11 -8.00 17.48
N ILE A 172 -67.72 -9.21 17.04
CA ILE A 172 -68.60 -10.39 17.02
C ILE A 172 -69.08 -10.76 18.44
N ARG A 173 -68.26 -10.56 19.47
CA ARG A 173 -68.66 -10.82 20.87
C ARG A 173 -69.48 -9.70 21.50
N SER A 174 -69.57 -8.55 20.86
CA SER A 174 -70.34 -7.41 21.39
C SER A 174 -71.79 -7.45 20.94
N ASP A 175 -72.09 -8.11 19.81
CA ASP A 175 -73.44 -8.52 19.43
C ASP A 175 -73.96 -9.58 20.43
N GLN A 176 -74.87 -9.17 21.32
CA GLN A 176 -75.40 -10.02 22.39
C GLN A 176 -76.76 -10.65 22.05
N ASP A 177 -77.50 -10.05 21.12
CA ASP A 177 -78.86 -10.43 20.77
C ASP A 177 -78.98 -11.06 19.37
N ASP A 178 -77.85 -11.26 18.68
CA ASP A 178 -77.72 -11.92 17.37
C ASP A 178 -78.54 -11.19 16.28
N ASN A 179 -78.80 -9.90 16.50
CA ASN A 179 -79.53 -9.04 15.57
C ASN A 179 -78.62 -8.45 14.47
N MET A 180 -77.30 -8.66 14.59
CA MET A 180 -76.25 -8.17 13.69
C MET A 180 -76.25 -6.65 13.50
N GLN A 181 -76.70 -5.89 14.51
CA GLN A 181 -76.72 -4.43 14.56
C GLN A 181 -76.07 -3.97 15.87
N ILE A 182 -75.22 -2.95 15.77
CA ILE A 182 -74.62 -2.29 16.94
C ILE A 182 -75.48 -1.08 17.27
N GLU A 183 -76.13 -1.11 18.43
CA GLU A 183 -76.95 0.00 18.92
C GLU A 183 -76.08 1.11 19.53
N GLU A 184 -76.65 2.32 19.69
CA GLU A 184 -75.91 3.50 20.16
C GLU A 184 -75.40 3.36 21.60
N ASP A 185 -76.13 2.62 22.44
CA ASP A 185 -75.78 2.30 23.82
C ASP A 185 -74.70 1.21 23.93
N GLU A 186 -74.63 0.28 22.97
CA GLU A 186 -73.59 -0.75 22.89
C GLU A 186 -72.26 -0.22 22.34
N LEU A 187 -72.32 0.90 21.61
CA LEU A 187 -71.19 1.48 20.91
C LEU A 187 -70.07 1.95 21.85
N ASP A 188 -70.44 2.56 22.97
CA ASP A 188 -69.47 3.08 23.94
C ASP A 188 -68.73 1.92 24.66
N ASP A 189 -69.44 0.82 24.91
CA ASP A 189 -68.88 -0.43 25.45
C ASP A 189 -67.95 -1.12 24.43
N LEU A 190 -68.34 -1.15 23.15
CA LEU A 190 -67.52 -1.65 22.06
C LEU A 190 -66.20 -0.85 21.94
N ILE A 191 -66.29 0.48 21.97
CA ILE A 191 -65.13 1.37 21.93
C ILE A 191 -64.19 1.10 23.10
N GLN A 192 -64.70 0.97 24.33
CA GLN A 192 -63.88 0.64 25.49
C GLN A 192 -63.18 -0.72 25.37
N ARG A 193 -63.85 -1.72 24.79
CA ARG A 193 -63.26 -3.05 24.58
C ARG A 193 -62.17 -3.00 23.51
N ILE A 194 -62.38 -2.24 22.44
CA ILE A 194 -61.39 -2.07 21.38
C ILE A 194 -60.16 -1.30 21.90
N GLN A 195 -60.34 -0.25 22.72
CA GLN A 195 -59.23 0.50 23.32
C GLN A 195 -58.33 -0.34 24.25
N LYS A 196 -58.81 -1.50 24.71
CA LYS A 196 -58.03 -2.45 25.52
C LYS A 196 -57.19 -3.42 24.67
N ILE A 197 -57.34 -3.40 23.33
CA ILE A 197 -56.52 -4.22 22.44
C ILE A 197 -55.13 -3.59 22.33
N ASN A 198 -54.09 -4.37 22.65
CA ASN A 198 -52.71 -3.92 22.53
C ASN A 198 -52.36 -3.64 21.06
N GLY A 199 -51.64 -2.55 20.82
CA GLY A 199 -51.15 -2.17 19.49
C GLY A 199 -52.14 -1.37 18.64
N VAL A 200 -53.30 -0.96 19.17
CA VAL A 200 -54.28 -0.14 18.44
C VAL A 200 -54.72 1.07 19.27
N GLU A 201 -54.71 2.23 18.64
CA GLU A 201 -55.39 3.43 19.13
C GLU A 201 -56.59 3.73 18.25
N VAL A 202 -57.75 3.92 18.88
CA VAL A 202 -59.01 4.20 18.19
C VAL A 202 -59.43 5.63 18.44
N ARG A 203 -59.73 6.34 17.36
CA ARG A 203 -60.39 7.64 17.42
C ARG A 203 -61.89 7.43 17.63
N ALA A 204 -62.29 7.36 18.91
CA ALA A 204 -63.66 7.05 19.33
C ALA A 204 -64.72 7.88 18.58
N ASP A 205 -64.52 9.20 18.45
CA ASP A 205 -65.48 10.09 17.79
C ASP A 205 -65.67 9.75 16.29
N ARG A 206 -64.59 9.39 15.60
CA ARG A 206 -64.64 9.02 14.18
C ARG A 206 -65.22 7.62 13.97
N PHE A 207 -64.87 6.68 14.84
CA PHE A 207 -65.44 5.35 14.82
C PHE A 207 -66.96 5.40 15.06
N LYS A 208 -67.39 6.21 16.04
CA LYS A 208 -68.80 6.44 16.35
C LYS A 208 -69.56 7.06 15.18
N ALA A 209 -69.00 8.11 14.57
CA ALA A 209 -69.60 8.74 13.38
C ALA A 209 -69.69 7.75 12.19
N ALA A 210 -68.64 6.99 11.91
CA ALA A 210 -68.63 6.02 10.80
C ALA A 210 -69.67 4.91 10.97
N ILE A 211 -69.88 4.43 12.20
CA ILE A 211 -70.90 3.41 12.49
C ILE A 211 -72.32 3.99 12.34
N MET A 212 -72.57 5.18 12.89
CA MET A 212 -73.87 5.84 12.76
C MET A 212 -74.22 6.16 11.30
N ASP A 213 -73.27 6.66 10.50
CA ASP A 213 -73.46 6.98 9.09
C ASP A 213 -73.71 5.72 8.23
N SER A 214 -73.17 4.58 8.64
CA SER A 214 -73.32 3.29 7.95
C SER A 214 -74.56 2.48 8.38
N GLY A 215 -75.36 3.00 9.31
CA GLY A 215 -76.58 2.37 9.79
C GLY A 215 -76.37 1.23 10.79
N GLY A 216 -75.21 1.18 11.46
CA GLY A 216 -74.96 0.28 12.59
C GLY A 216 -74.81 -1.20 12.26
N SER A 217 -74.94 -1.62 11.00
CA SER A 217 -74.89 -3.05 10.66
C SER A 217 -73.51 -3.65 10.92
N LEU A 218 -73.47 -4.88 11.44
CA LEU A 218 -72.25 -5.62 11.70
C LEU A 218 -71.37 -5.71 10.44
N SER A 219 -71.97 -5.89 9.26
CA SER A 219 -71.26 -5.88 7.97
C SER A 219 -70.56 -4.56 7.70
N SER A 220 -71.20 -3.43 7.99
CA SER A 220 -70.62 -2.11 7.83
C SER A 220 -69.46 -1.88 8.81
N VAL A 221 -69.59 -2.36 10.05
CA VAL A 221 -68.49 -2.33 11.04
C VAL A 221 -67.30 -3.16 10.56
N MET A 222 -67.53 -4.34 9.97
CA MET A 222 -66.47 -5.14 9.37
C MET A 222 -65.78 -4.41 8.22
N ASP A 223 -66.53 -3.72 7.36
CA ASP A 223 -65.96 -2.92 6.27
C ASP A 223 -65.14 -1.73 6.78
N ILE A 224 -65.60 -1.06 7.84
CA ILE A 224 -64.86 0.01 8.53
C ILE A 224 -63.55 -0.53 9.12
N ILE A 225 -63.56 -1.72 9.71
CA ILE A 225 -62.37 -2.35 10.29
C ILE A 225 -61.43 -2.85 9.18
N LYS A 226 -61.95 -3.32 8.05
CA LYS A 226 -61.15 -3.76 6.90
C LYS A 226 -60.30 -2.64 6.30
N ASN A 227 -60.72 -1.38 6.47
CA ASN A 227 -59.91 -0.21 6.11
C ASN A 227 -58.54 -0.21 6.83
N LEU A 228 -58.38 -0.88 7.98
CA LEU A 228 -57.08 -1.05 8.66
C LEU A 228 -56.02 -1.79 7.80
N MET A 229 -56.44 -2.49 6.75
CA MET A 229 -55.54 -3.15 5.81
C MET A 229 -55.18 -2.30 4.58
N ALA A 230 -55.83 -1.16 4.38
CA ALA A 230 -55.54 -0.29 3.23
C ALA A 230 -54.29 0.56 3.50
N ASP A 231 -53.36 0.58 2.54
CA ASP A 231 -52.06 1.25 2.69
C ASP A 231 -52.14 2.79 2.54
N ASP A 232 -53.22 3.32 1.96
CA ASP A 232 -53.36 4.74 1.59
C ASP A 232 -54.72 5.34 2.02
N ILE A 233 -54.95 5.47 3.33
CA ILE A 233 -56.12 6.22 3.84
C ILE A 233 -55.66 7.66 4.16
N PRO A 234 -56.36 8.70 3.67
CA PRO A 234 -56.09 10.06 4.08
C PRO A 234 -56.14 10.17 5.62
N ALA A 235 -55.16 10.85 6.24
CA ALA A 235 -55.10 10.98 7.71
C ALA A 235 -56.37 11.58 8.37
N GLN A 236 -57.23 12.21 7.57
CA GLN A 236 -58.52 12.74 7.97
C GLN A 236 -59.58 11.65 8.18
N ASP A 237 -59.43 10.50 7.51
CA ASP A 237 -60.38 9.37 7.52
C ASP A 237 -59.83 8.15 8.30
N GLU A 238 -58.61 8.26 8.82
CA GLU A 238 -57.99 7.21 9.64
C GLU A 238 -58.71 7.10 11.00
N ILE A 239 -59.35 5.96 11.23
CA ILE A 239 -60.11 5.64 12.45
C ILE A 239 -59.25 4.86 13.45
N PHE A 240 -58.36 4.01 12.94
CA PHE A 240 -57.47 3.15 13.71
C PHE A 240 -56.02 3.49 13.42
N ILE A 241 -55.23 3.67 14.47
CA ILE A 241 -53.79 3.91 14.39
C ILE A 241 -53.09 2.72 15.05
N ILE A 242 -52.19 2.05 14.33
CA ILE A 242 -51.41 0.94 14.90
C ILE A 242 -50.23 1.53 15.64
N LYS A 243 -50.14 1.27 16.94
CA LYS A 243 -48.96 1.60 17.72
C LYS A 243 -47.89 0.57 17.42
N GLU A 244 -46.81 1.01 16.79
CA GLU A 244 -45.57 0.24 16.83
C GLU A 244 -45.08 0.30 18.27
N ASP A 245 -45.14 -0.84 18.97
CA ASP A 245 -44.47 -0.98 20.26
C ASP A 245 -42.97 -0.78 20.00
N GLY A 246 -42.52 0.44 20.22
CA GLY A 246 -41.11 0.76 20.24
C GLY A 246 -40.45 0.03 21.41
N PRO A 247 -39.28 -0.62 21.22
CA PRO A 247 -38.34 -0.80 22.32
C PRO A 247 -37.83 0.54 22.84
#